data_AF-A0A965ZAE7-F1
#
_entry.id   AF-A0A965ZAE7-F1
#
_cell.length_a   1.000
_cell.length_b   1.000
_cell.length_c   1.000
_cell.angle_alpha   90.00
_cell.angle_beta   90.00
_cell.angle_gamma   90.00
#
_symmetry.space_group_name_H-M   'P 1'
#
loop_
_entity.id
_entity.type
_entity.pdbx_description
1 polymer ?
#
loop_
_entity_poly.entity_id
_entity_poly.type
_entity_poly.pdbx_seq_one_letter_code
_entity_poly.pdbx_strand_id
1 'polypeptide(L)' 'IETEHVVTPKEIEKNTLSYHGSLYGSSSNSQFAAFMRHPNFSRKHKGLYFAGGSVHPGGGIPLCLASAAIIDKEILSL' A
#
# COMPACT_ATOMS: atom_id res chain seq x y z
N ILE A 1 33.57 6.27 -13.18
CA ILE A 1 32.49 6.41 -12.17
C ILE A 1 33.17 6.80 -10.87
N GLU A 2 32.84 7.96 -10.29
CA GLU A 2 33.44 8.42 -9.02
C GLU A 2 32.74 7.84 -7.79
N THR A 3 31.44 7.55 -7.90
CA THR A 3 30.67 6.82 -6.90
C THR A 3 29.48 6.12 -7.55
N GLU A 4 29.07 4.99 -7.00
CA GLU A 4 27.89 4.23 -7.38
C GLU A 4 27.15 3.80 -6.10
N HIS A 5 25.83 3.88 -6.13
CA HIS A 5 24.98 3.33 -5.08
C HIS A 5 23.91 2.44 -5.72
N VAL A 6 23.86 1.20 -5.27
CA VAL A 6 22.93 0.18 -5.77
C VAL A 6 21.84 -0.03 -4.74
N VAL A 7 20.59 -0.12 -5.20
CA VAL A 7 19.45 -0.47 -4.35
C VAL A 7 18.74 -1.66 -4.98
N THR A 8 18.75 -2.78 -4.27
CA THR A 8 18.12 -4.04 -4.64
C THR A 8 16.73 -4.17 -3.99
N PRO A 9 15.87 -5.09 -4.47
CA PRO A 9 14.59 -5.37 -3.81
C PRO A 9 14.71 -5.72 -2.33
N LYS A 10 15.79 -6.42 -1.92
CA LYS A 10 16.06 -6.73 -0.51
C LYS A 10 16.35 -5.47 0.31
N GLU A 11 17.03 -4.49 -0.28
CA GLU A 11 17.28 -3.21 0.37
C GLU A 11 16.00 -2.38 0.47
N ILE A 12 15.16 -2.38 -0.56
CA ILE A 12 13.82 -1.75 -0.49
C ILE A 12 13.00 -2.38 0.63
N GLU A 13 12.91 -3.72 0.66
CA GLU A 13 12.18 -4.45 1.71
C GLU A 13 12.70 -4.11 3.11
N LYS A 14 14.02 -4.09 3.29
CA LYS A 14 14.63 -3.71 4.57
C LYS A 14 14.34 -2.26 4.94
N ASN A 15 14.39 -1.33 3.99
CA ASN A 15 14.30 0.10 4.25
C ASN A 15 12.87 0.60 4.44
N THR A 16 11.89 -0.04 3.82
CA THR A 16 10.48 0.41 3.84
C THR A 16 9.51 -0.63 4.38
N LEU A 17 9.99 -1.81 4.78
CA LEU A 17 9.16 -2.95 5.16
C LEU A 17 8.20 -3.41 4.04
N SER A 18 8.54 -3.09 2.80
CA SER A 18 7.79 -3.53 1.63
C SER A 18 8.11 -4.98 1.33
N TYR A 19 7.18 -5.89 1.61
CA TYR A 19 7.34 -7.32 1.36
C TYR A 19 7.84 -7.63 -0.07
N HIS A 20 8.89 -8.45 -0.18
CA HIS A 20 9.61 -8.76 -1.43
C HIS A 20 10.20 -7.54 -2.17
N GLY A 21 10.30 -6.38 -1.52
CA GLY A 21 10.73 -5.13 -2.15
C GLY A 21 9.70 -4.55 -3.13
N SER A 22 8.42 -4.95 -3.02
CA SER A 22 7.39 -4.49 -3.95
C SER A 22 7.15 -2.98 -3.82
N LEU A 23 7.22 -2.29 -4.96
CA LEU A 23 6.95 -0.86 -5.05
C LEU A 23 5.46 -0.51 -4.99
N TYR A 24 4.60 -1.44 -5.39
CA TYR A 24 3.16 -1.20 -5.61
C TYR A 24 2.24 -2.21 -4.92
N GLY A 25 2.74 -2.93 -3.92
CA GLY A 25 1.98 -3.98 -3.24
C GLY A 25 1.72 -5.18 -4.15
N SER A 26 0.48 -5.68 -4.17
CA SER A 26 0.08 -6.76 -5.08
C SER A 26 0.01 -6.28 -6.54
N SER A 27 0.46 -7.13 -7.47
CA SER A 27 0.48 -6.81 -8.89
C SER A 27 -0.94 -6.69 -9.48
N SER A 28 -1.09 -5.91 -10.55
CA SER A 28 -2.37 -5.71 -11.26
C SER A 28 -2.46 -6.57 -12.51
N ASN A 29 -1.94 -7.79 -12.47
CA ASN A 29 -1.79 -8.66 -13.65
C ASN A 29 -3.07 -9.42 -14.02
N SER A 30 -4.22 -9.06 -13.44
CA SER A 30 -5.52 -9.58 -13.83
C SER A 30 -6.59 -8.49 -13.67
N GLN A 31 -7.68 -8.62 -14.43
CA GLN A 31 -8.82 -7.69 -14.37
C GLN A 31 -9.43 -7.60 -12.96
N PHE A 32 -9.27 -8.66 -12.15
CA PHE A 32 -9.85 -8.75 -10.81
C PHE A 32 -8.90 -8.35 -9.68
N ALA A 33 -7.61 -8.11 -9.98
CA ALA A 33 -6.59 -7.88 -8.96
C ALA A 33 -6.91 -6.69 -8.03
N ALA A 34 -7.46 -5.60 -8.59
CA ALA A 34 -7.80 -4.40 -7.81
C ALA A 34 -8.89 -4.67 -6.76
N PHE A 35 -9.85 -5.56 -7.04
CA PHE A 35 -10.96 -5.89 -6.14
C PHE A 35 -10.54 -6.83 -5.00
N MET A 36 -9.40 -7.50 -5.15
CA MET A 36 -8.84 -8.39 -4.13
C MET A 36 -7.91 -7.69 -3.14
N ARG A 37 -7.68 -6.38 -3.31
CA ARG A 37 -6.87 -5.59 -2.37
C ARG A 37 -7.54 -5.55 -1.00
N HIS A 38 -6.72 -5.63 0.06
CA HIS A 38 -7.23 -5.53 1.43
C HIS A 38 -7.97 -4.19 1.64
N PRO A 39 -9.15 -4.18 2.27
CA PRO A 39 -9.91 -2.95 2.53
C PRO A 39 -9.18 -2.03 3.52
N ASN A 40 -9.59 -0.76 3.56
CA ASN A 40 -8.99 0.23 4.45
C ASN A 40 -9.38 0.09 5.93
N PHE A 41 -10.20 -0.89 6.28
CA PHE A 41 -10.68 -1.15 7.64
C PHE A 41 -10.57 -2.63 8.00
N SER A 42 -10.45 -2.92 9.29
CA SER A 42 -10.53 -4.28 9.79
C SER A 42 -11.98 -4.73 9.98
N ARG A 43 -12.31 -5.91 9.45
CA ARG A 43 -13.61 -6.57 9.71
C ARG A 43 -13.72 -7.15 11.12
N LYS A 44 -12.58 -7.36 11.80
CA LYS A 44 -12.50 -8.04 13.09
C LYS A 44 -12.27 -7.08 14.26
N HIS A 45 -11.50 -6.01 14.03
CA HIS A 45 -11.07 -5.09 15.08
C HIS A 45 -11.61 -3.69 14.80
N LYS A 46 -12.63 -3.26 15.56
CA LYS A 46 -13.20 -1.92 15.42
C LYS A 46 -12.15 -0.85 15.71
N GLY A 47 -12.08 0.17 14.85
CA GLY A 47 -11.13 1.27 14.97
C GLY A 47 -9.73 0.99 14.39
N LEU A 48 -9.51 -0.19 13.80
CA LEU A 48 -8.26 -0.50 13.09
C LEU A 48 -8.41 -0.24 11.58
N TYR A 49 -7.54 0.62 11.04
CA TYR A 49 -7.53 1.04 9.64
C TYR A 49 -6.17 0.78 8.98
N PHE A 50 -6.17 0.68 7.65
CA PHE A 50 -4.99 0.41 6.84
C PHE A 50 -4.90 1.41 5.68
N ALA A 51 -3.80 2.17 5.64
CA ALA A 51 -3.50 3.14 4.59
C ALA A 51 -2.23 2.75 3.83
N GLY A 52 -2.17 3.08 2.54
CA GLY A 52 -0.95 3.01 1.74
C GLY A 52 -1.05 2.11 0.51
N GLY A 53 0.10 1.81 -0.07
CA GLY A 53 0.18 1.23 -1.41
C GLY A 53 -0.10 -0.27 -1.52
N SER A 54 -0.12 -0.98 -0.40
CA SER A 54 -0.41 -2.43 -0.35
C SER A 54 -1.88 -2.76 -0.11
N VAL A 55 -2.72 -1.75 0.10
CA VAL A 55 -4.15 -1.87 0.38
C VAL A 55 -4.96 -1.08 -0.64
N HIS A 56 -6.28 -1.09 -0.52
CA HIS A 56 -7.14 -0.30 -1.39
C HIS A 56 -6.82 1.22 -1.29
N PRO A 57 -6.82 1.98 -2.41
CA PRO A 57 -7.08 1.57 -3.78
C PRO A 57 -5.87 1.00 -4.54
N GLY A 58 -4.64 1.18 -4.06
CA GLY A 58 -3.43 0.57 -4.65
C GLY A 58 -2.17 1.41 -4.44
N GLY A 59 -1.09 1.01 -5.12
CA GLY A 59 0.23 1.65 -5.01
C GLY A 59 0.41 2.94 -5.81
N GLY A 60 1.48 3.67 -5.50
CA GLY A 60 1.83 4.95 -6.11
C GLY A 60 1.25 6.14 -5.34
N ILE A 61 1.92 7.30 -5.43
CA ILE A 61 1.60 8.49 -4.61
C ILE A 61 0.11 8.84 -4.67
N PRO A 62 -0.55 8.95 -5.84
CA PRO A 62 -1.96 9.34 -5.88
C PRO A 62 -2.90 8.35 -5.16
N LEU A 63 -2.65 7.05 -5.32
CA LEU A 63 -3.50 6.01 -4.73
C LEU A 63 -3.24 5.85 -3.22
N CYS A 64 -2.00 6.05 -2.75
CA CYS A 64 -1.70 6.13 -1.33
C CYS A 64 -2.46 7.28 -0.66
N LEU A 65 -2.51 8.46 -1.31
CA LEU A 65 -3.26 9.61 -0.78
C LEU A 65 -4.77 9.36 -0.80
N ALA A 66 -5.30 8.73 -1.86
CA ALA A 66 -6.70 8.31 -1.91
C ALA A 66 -7.04 7.29 -0.82
N SER A 67 -6.13 6.37 -0.50
CA SER A 67 -6.25 5.42 0.62
C SER A 67 -6.50 6.14 1.95
N ALA A 68 -5.68 7.16 2.25
CA ALA A 68 -5.85 7.98 3.45
C ALA A 68 -7.17 8.77 3.44
N ALA A 69 -7.56 9.34 2.30
CA ALA A 69 -8.81 10.09 2.17
C ALA A 69 -10.07 9.21 2.35
N ILE A 70 -10.02 7.92 2.00
CA ILE A 70 -11.11 6.99 2.27
C ILE A 70 -11.24 6.73 3.77
N ILE A 71 -10.12 6.52 4.46
CA ILE A 71 -10.11 6.30 5.91
C ILE A 71 -10.64 7.52 6.66
N ASP A 72 -10.23 8.72 6.26
CA ASP A 72 -10.70 9.97 6.86
C ASP A 72 -12.23 10.09 6.81
N LYS A 73 -12.82 9.79 5.65
CA LYS A 73 -14.28 9.77 5.48
C LYS A 73 -14.97 8.70 6.34
N GLU A 74 -14.38 7.50 6.42
CA GLU A 74 -14.90 6.41 7.26
C GLU A 74 -14.87 6.78 8.75
N ILE A 75 -13.78 7.39 9.23
CA ILE A 75 -13.63 7.82 10.62
C ILE A 75 -14.65 8.92 10.96
N LEU A 76 -14.84 9.92 10.08
CA LEU A 76 -15.79 11.01 10.30
C LEU A 76 -17.26 10.58 10.19
N SER A 77 -17.52 9.39 9.63
CA SER A 77 -18.87 8.83 9.54
C SER A 77 -19.32 8.06 10.80
N LEU A 78 -18.41 7.84 11.75
CA LEU A 78 -18.69 7.25 13.07
C LEU A 78 -19.29 8.27 14.04
#